data_AF-A0A076II88-F1
#
_entry.id   AF-A0A076II88-F1
#
_cell.length_a   1.000
_cell.length_b   1.000
_cell.length_c   1.000
_cell.angle_alpha   90.00
_cell.angle_beta   90.00
_cell.angle_gamma   90.00
#
_symmetry.space_group_name_H-M   'P 1'
#
loop_
_entity.id
_entity.type
_entity.pdbx_description
1 polymer ?
#
loop_
_entity_poly.entity_id
_entity_poly.type
_entity_poly.pdbx_seq_one_letter_code
_entity_poly.pdbx_strand_id
1 'polypeptide(L)'
;MKSVISDNKIIPFLPCYKRTSQLHETKVSDLKTVYGCNGYAVYDYIENEIFRTGNHSLYWCKNMLCRVADYWALSPEEVEKIVEYCIQVDLFNAELYTKYHILTSAEIRQQYNNAGFFMAVNS
;
A
#
# COMPACT_ATOMS: atom_id res chain seq x y z
N MET A 1 -32.77 3.49 -19.88
CA MET A 1 -32.30 4.89 -19.99
C MET A 1 -32.05 5.41 -18.59
N LYS A 2 -30.84 5.96 -18.37
CA LYS A 2 -30.43 7.03 -17.43
C LYS A 2 -30.95 6.89 -15.98
N SER A 3 -30.07 6.77 -14.98
CA SER A 3 -29.26 7.92 -14.55
C SER A 3 -28.03 7.50 -13.75
N VAL A 4 -26.92 8.18 -14.05
CA VAL A 4 -25.66 8.24 -13.32
C VAL A 4 -25.82 9.30 -12.24
N ILE A 5 -25.67 8.95 -10.95
CA ILE A 5 -25.35 9.87 -9.85
C ILE A 5 -24.49 9.04 -8.89
N SER A 6 -23.16 9.11 -8.96
CA SER A 6 -22.36 10.12 -8.25
C SER A 6 -22.54 10.01 -6.73
N ASP A 7 -22.15 8.88 -6.15
CA ASP A 7 -21.69 8.89 -4.76
C ASP A 7 -20.25 9.39 -4.74
N ASN A 8 -20.15 10.69 -4.97
CA ASN A 8 -19.00 11.53 -4.67
C ASN A 8 -18.85 11.56 -3.14
N LYS A 9 -18.65 10.38 -2.52
CA LYS A 9 -18.13 10.28 -1.16
C LYS A 9 -16.72 10.82 -1.27
N ILE A 10 -16.60 12.10 -0.96
CA ILE A 10 -15.39 12.65 -0.37
C ILE A 10 -15.08 11.72 0.79
N ILE A 11 -14.23 10.73 0.52
CA ILE A 11 -13.54 9.98 1.54
C ILE A 11 -12.82 11.06 2.35
N PRO A 12 -13.19 11.26 3.63
CA PRO A 12 -12.47 12.22 4.45
C PRO A 12 -11.00 11.82 4.35
N PHE A 13 -10.15 12.80 4.02
CA PHE A 13 -8.71 12.70 4.13
C PHE A 13 -8.46 12.31 5.59
N LEU A 14 -8.37 11.00 5.87
CA LEU A 14 -8.31 10.51 7.23
C LEU A 14 -7.02 11.07 7.81
N PRO A 15 -7.08 11.94 8.83
CA PRO A 15 -5.90 12.57 9.34
C PRO A 15 -5.09 11.49 10.05
N CYS A 16 -4.03 11.04 9.39
CA CYS A 16 -2.89 10.41 10.02
C CYS A 16 -3.26 9.16 10.84
N TYR A 17 -3.31 7.99 10.20
CA TYR A 17 -3.06 6.74 10.92
C TYR A 17 -1.61 6.83 11.43
N LYS A 18 -1.43 7.42 12.62
CA LYS A 18 -0.14 7.52 13.30
C LYS A 18 0.30 6.09 13.61
N ARG A 19 1.20 5.56 12.80
CA ARG A 19 1.84 4.28 13.07
C ARG A 19 2.94 4.48 14.09
N THR A 20 2.68 3.98 15.28
CA THR A 20 3.44 4.25 16.49
C THR A 20 4.57 3.24 16.71
N SER A 21 5.15 2.66 15.66
CA SER A 21 6.35 1.83 15.81
C SER A 21 7.57 2.59 15.31
N GLN A 22 8.57 2.79 16.19
CA GLN A 22 9.83 3.47 15.85
C GLN A 22 10.53 2.80 14.65
N LEU A 23 10.35 1.48 14.50
CA LEU A 23 10.88 0.70 13.38
C LEU A 23 10.21 1.08 12.05
N HIS A 24 8.89 1.32 12.05
CA HIS A 24 8.18 1.79 10.86
C HIS A 24 8.61 3.20 10.47
N GLU A 25 8.70 4.12 11.45
CA GLU A 25 9.19 5.48 11.20
C GLU A 25 10.61 5.49 10.63
N THR A 26 11.48 4.58 11.11
CA THR A 26 12.85 4.43 10.58
C THR A 26 12.84 3.98 9.12
N LYS A 27 12.05 2.97 8.76
CA LYS A 27 11.96 2.47 7.38
C LYS A 27 11.41 3.51 6.40
N VAL A 28 10.40 4.27 6.84
CA VAL A 28 9.84 5.37 6.03
C VAL A 28 10.83 6.52 5.91
N SER A 29 11.63 6.79 6.95
CA SER A 29 12.73 7.76 6.89
C SER A 29 13.81 7.31 5.89
N ASP A 30 14.16 6.02 5.86
CA ASP A 30 15.11 5.47 4.90
C ASP A 30 14.59 5.58 3.47
N LEU A 31 13.31 5.26 3.24
CA LEU A 31 12.64 5.44 1.95
C LEU A 31 12.72 6.89 1.46
N LYS A 32 12.46 7.87 2.35
CA LYS A 32 12.58 9.30 2.04
C LYS A 32 14.02 9.71 1.75
N THR A 33 15.00 9.06 2.38
CA THR A 33 16.41 9.36 2.14
C THR A 33 16.87 8.86 0.76
N VAL A 34 16.39 7.69 0.33
CA VAL A 34 16.79 7.07 -0.95
C VAL A 34 16.02 7.65 -2.14
N TYR A 35 14.71 7.79 -2.01
CA TYR A 35 13.80 8.17 -3.12
C TYR A 35 13.11 9.52 -2.92
N GLY A 36 13.46 10.26 -1.87
CA GLY A 36 12.90 11.59 -1.62
C GLY A 36 11.39 11.58 -1.39
N CYS A 37 10.76 12.67 -1.84
CA CYS A 37 9.31 12.84 -1.77
C CYS A 37 8.56 11.84 -2.67
N ASN A 38 9.16 11.42 -3.80
CA ASN A 38 8.55 10.47 -4.73
C ASN A 38 8.34 9.10 -4.07
N GLY A 39 9.37 8.60 -3.37
CA GLY A 39 9.28 7.34 -2.63
C GLY A 39 8.14 7.35 -1.62
N TYR A 40 8.08 8.41 -0.81
CA TYR A 40 7.01 8.57 0.17
C TYR A 40 5.63 8.68 -0.48
N ALA A 41 5.49 9.45 -1.56
CA ALA A 41 4.21 9.64 -2.25
C ALA A 41 3.66 8.32 -2.84
N VAL A 42 4.51 7.52 -3.47
CA VAL A 42 4.15 6.19 -4.00
C VAL A 42 3.74 5.26 -2.86
N TYR A 43 4.55 5.21 -1.79
CA TYR A 43 4.26 4.39 -0.62
C TYR A 43 2.92 4.75 0.04
N ASP A 44 2.72 6.03 0.32
CA ASP A 44 1.50 6.57 0.93
C ASP A 44 0.28 6.28 0.05
N TYR A 45 0.40 6.42 -1.27
CA TYR A 45 -0.65 6.06 -2.22
C TYR A 45 -1.04 4.58 -2.12
N ILE A 46 -0.06 3.67 -2.15
CA ILE A 46 -0.31 2.22 -2.10
C ILE A 46 -1.01 1.84 -0.80
N GLU A 47 -0.57 2.40 0.32
CA GLU A 47 -1.22 2.14 1.60
C GLU A 47 -2.63 2.71 1.69
N ASN A 48 -2.85 3.91 1.17
CA ASN A 48 -4.18 4.47 1.08
C ASN A 48 -5.10 3.57 0.24
N GLU A 49 -4.61 2.97 -0.84
CA GLU A 49 -5.37 2.00 -1.63
C GLU A 49 -5.63 0.70 -0.85
N ILE A 50 -4.64 0.15 -0.14
CA ILE A 50 -4.82 -1.02 0.76
C ILE A 50 -5.90 -0.74 1.82
N PHE A 51 -5.93 0.48 2.36
CA PHE A 51 -6.94 0.88 3.34
C PHE A 51 -8.32 1.04 2.70
N ARG A 52 -8.39 1.67 1.52
CA ARG A 52 -9.64 1.87 0.76
C ARG A 52 -10.29 0.57 0.34
N THR A 53 -9.51 -0.47 0.00
CA THR A 53 -10.08 -1.77 -0.39
C THR A 53 -10.73 -2.50 0.77
N GLY A 54 -10.45 -2.13 2.03
CA GLY A 54 -11.01 -2.74 3.24
C GLY A 54 -10.56 -4.19 3.50
N ASN A 55 -9.94 -4.83 2.51
CA ASN A 55 -9.41 -6.20 2.57
C ASN A 55 -7.95 -6.24 3.03
N HIS A 56 -7.37 -5.09 3.40
CA HIS A 56 -6.00 -5.00 3.96
C HIS A 56 -4.93 -5.61 3.06
N SER A 57 -5.25 -5.66 1.77
CA SER A 57 -4.45 -6.24 0.71
C SER A 57 -4.74 -5.50 -0.58
N LEU A 58 -3.71 -5.35 -1.40
CA LEU A 58 -3.81 -4.77 -2.72
C LEU A 58 -3.15 -5.71 -3.72
N TYR A 59 -3.90 -6.13 -4.73
CA TYR A 59 -3.33 -6.88 -5.84
C TYR A 59 -2.49 -5.93 -6.71
N TRP A 60 -1.20 -6.22 -6.80
CA TRP A 60 -0.22 -5.42 -7.52
C TRP A 60 0.01 -5.98 -8.91
N CYS A 61 -0.44 -5.25 -9.92
CA CYS A 61 -0.30 -5.65 -11.32
C CYS A 61 0.21 -4.48 -12.16
N LYS A 62 0.64 -4.78 -13.40
CA LYS A 62 1.16 -3.77 -14.33
C LYS A 62 0.20 -2.60 -14.55
N ASN A 63 -1.12 -2.84 -14.54
CA ASN A 63 -2.11 -1.77 -14.66
C ASN A 63 -2.10 -0.83 -13.44
N MET A 64 -1.89 -1.38 -12.23
CA MET A 64 -1.76 -0.57 -11.02
C MET A 64 -0.45 0.24 -11.04
N LEU A 65 0.65 -0.40 -11.43
CA LEU A 65 1.95 0.26 -11.60
C LEU A 65 1.83 1.48 -12.53
N CYS A 66 1.25 1.30 -13.73
CA CYS A 66 1.08 2.39 -14.69
C CYS A 66 0.17 3.49 -14.14
N ARG A 67 -0.91 3.16 -13.42
CA ARG A 67 -1.79 4.17 -12.80
C ARG A 67 -1.06 5.02 -11.77
N VAL A 68 -0.23 4.41 -10.93
CA VAL A 68 0.57 5.13 -9.92
C VAL A 68 1.61 6.02 -10.60
N ALA A 69 2.26 5.51 -11.64
CA ALA A 69 3.21 6.25 -12.46
C ALA A 69 2.56 7.48 -13.11
N ASP A 70 1.40 7.31 -13.75
CA ASP A 70 0.65 8.40 -14.38
C ASP A 70 0.15 9.43 -13.35
N TYR A 71 -0.31 8.98 -12.17
CA TYR A 71 -0.83 9.85 -11.12
C TYR A 71 0.24 10.79 -10.55
N TRP A 72 1.47 10.28 -10.36
CA TRP A 72 2.58 11.04 -9.80
C TRP A 72 3.54 11.60 -10.86
N ALA A 73 3.24 11.43 -12.16
CA ALA A 73 4.10 11.78 -13.29
C ALA A 73 5.52 11.18 -13.18
N LEU A 74 5.61 9.93 -12.74
CA LEU A 74 6.84 9.14 -12.64
C LEU A 74 6.93 8.12 -13.77
N SER A 75 8.13 7.58 -14.02
CA SER A 75 8.24 6.44 -14.94
C SER A 75 7.81 5.15 -14.23
N PRO A 76 7.20 4.17 -14.94
CA PRO A 76 6.83 2.89 -14.35
C PRO A 76 8.02 2.16 -13.71
N GLU A 77 9.22 2.29 -14.28
CA GLU A 77 10.45 1.70 -13.76
C GLU A 77 10.89 2.33 -12.43
N GLU A 78 10.64 3.62 -12.23
CA GLU A 78 10.92 4.29 -10.95
C GLU A 78 9.95 3.82 -9.87
N VAL A 79 8.66 3.73 -10.20
CA VAL A 79 7.64 3.21 -9.27
C VAL A 79 7.93 1.76 -8.88
N GLU A 80 8.35 0.92 -9.83
CA GLU A 80 8.72 -0.47 -9.58
C GLU A 80 9.89 -0.58 -8.59
N LYS A 81 10.96 0.19 -8.79
CA LYS A 81 12.10 0.24 -7.86
C LYS A 81 11.70 0.70 -6.46
N ILE A 82 10.81 1.68 -6.36
CA ILE A 82 10.28 2.15 -5.07
C ILE A 82 9.52 1.03 -4.36
N VAL A 83 8.65 0.30 -5.08
CA VAL A 83 7.86 -0.80 -4.52
C VAL A 83 8.77 -1.95 -4.09
N GLU A 84 9.75 -2.32 -4.92
CA GLU A 84 10.76 -3.32 -4.58
C GLU A 84 11.54 -2.95 -3.33
N TYR A 85 11.96 -1.68 -3.21
CA TYR A 85 12.63 -1.19 -2.01
C TYR A 85 11.71 -1.29 -0.78
N CYS A 86 10.43 -0.90 -0.90
CA CYS A 86 9.46 -1.05 0.19
C CYS A 86 9.31 -2.51 0.65
N ILE A 87 9.41 -3.47 -0.27
CA ILE A 87 9.42 -4.90 0.06
C ILE A 87 10.72 -5.28 0.77
N GLN A 88 11.88 -4.81 0.30
CA GLN A 88 13.19 -5.10 0.89
C GLN A 88 13.33 -4.58 2.33
N VAL A 89 12.75 -3.41 2.62
CA VAL A 89 12.77 -2.85 3.99
C VAL A 89 11.62 -3.37 4.86
N ASP A 90 10.90 -4.40 4.42
CA ASP A 90 9.75 -4.98 5.12
C ASP A 90 8.66 -3.95 5.46
N LEU A 91 8.43 -2.96 4.58
CA LEU A 91 7.21 -2.14 4.62
C LEU A 91 6.03 -2.94 4.05
N PHE A 92 6.31 -3.78 3.04
CA PHE A 92 5.36 -4.74 2.48
C PHE A 92 5.87 -6.18 2.64
N ASN A 93 4.95 -7.13 2.74
CA ASN A 93 5.31 -8.54 2.91
C ASN A 93 5.86 -9.14 1.60
N ALA A 94 7.15 -9.51 1.61
CA ALA A 94 7.83 -10.11 0.46
C ALA A 94 7.23 -11.45 0.01
N GLU A 95 6.87 -12.33 0.95
CA GLU A 95 6.35 -13.66 0.63
C GLU A 95 5.02 -13.59 -0.14
N LEU A 96 4.09 -12.73 0.32
CA LEU A 96 2.81 -12.52 -0.36
C LEU A 96 2.98 -11.83 -1.71
N TYR A 97 3.94 -10.92 -1.83
CA TYR A 97 4.25 -10.28 -3.10
C TYR A 97 4.79 -11.30 -4.11
N THR A 98 5.77 -12.11 -3.73
CA THR A 98 6.37 -13.11 -4.63
C THR A 98 5.40 -14.22 -5.01
N LYS A 99 4.55 -14.67 -4.08
CA LYS A 99 3.66 -15.82 -4.31
C LYS A 99 2.34 -15.46 -4.99
N TYR A 100 1.79 -14.28 -4.67
CA TYR A 100 0.44 -13.89 -5.10
C TYR A 100 0.37 -12.53 -5.79
N HIS A 101 1.49 -11.80 -5.89
CA HIS A 101 1.53 -10.40 -6.31
C HIS A 101 0.58 -9.53 -5.46
N ILE A 102 0.56 -9.75 -4.15
CA ILE A 102 -0.26 -8.98 -3.21
C ILE A 102 0.65 -8.14 -2.31
N LEU A 103 0.37 -6.84 -2.24
CA LEU A 103 0.98 -5.93 -1.27
C LEU A 103 0.10 -5.85 -0.02
N THR A 104 0.72 -6.07 1.14
CA THR A 104 0.08 -5.93 2.46
C THR A 104 1.04 -5.23 3.41
N SER A 105 0.56 -4.26 4.17
CA SER A 105 1.36 -3.62 5.23
C SER A 105 1.54 -4.60 6.41
N ALA A 106 2.77 -4.78 6.86
CA ALA A 106 3.10 -5.76 7.93
C ALA A 106 2.39 -5.45 9.26
N GLU A 107 2.22 -4.16 9.59
CA GLU A 107 1.58 -3.71 10.84
C GLU A 107 0.07 -3.91 10.85
N ILE A 108 -0.57 -3.79 9.68
CA ILE A 108 -1.99 -4.07 9.54
C ILE A 108 -2.25 -5.53 9.95
N ARG A 109 -1.39 -6.46 9.54
CA ARG A 109 -1.53 -7.88 9.91
C ARG A 109 -1.31 -8.15 11.40
N GLN A 110 -0.49 -7.34 12.09
CA GLN A 110 -0.27 -7.50 13.53
C GLN A 110 -1.54 -7.14 14.34
N GLN A 111 -2.35 -6.20 13.85
CA GLN A 111 -3.68 -5.94 14.40
C GLN A 111 -4.68 -7.06 14.07
N TYR A 112 -4.61 -7.64 12.86
CA TYR A 112 -5.46 -8.78 12.46
C TYR A 112 -5.12 -10.09 13.20
N ASN A 113 -3.85 -10.35 13.49
CA ASN A 113 -3.44 -11.52 14.28
C ASN A 113 -3.91 -11.41 15.73
N ASN A 114 -3.95 -10.21 16.31
CA ASN A 114 -4.55 -10.00 17.64
C ASN A 114 -6.08 -10.09 17.64
N ALA A 115 -6.73 -9.91 16.49
CA ALA A 115 -8.19 -9.95 16.33
C ALA A 115 -8.75 -11.32 15.87
N GLY A 116 -7.92 -12.36 15.74
CA GLY A 116 -8.41 -13.74 15.61
C GLY A 116 -9.29 -14.03 14.39
N PHE A 117 -8.95 -13.51 13.21
CA PHE A 117 -9.69 -13.84 11.97
C PHE A 117 -8.79 -14.51 10.93
N PHE A 118 -8.46 -15.78 11.19
CA PHE A 118 -8.00 -16.74 10.18
C PHE A 118 -9.17 -17.66 9.85
N MET A 119 -10.18 -17.14 9.14
CA MET A 119 -11.18 -18.00 8.51
C MET A 119 -10.60 -18.53 7.20
N ALA A 120 -10.24 -19.81 7.24
CA ALA A 120 -10.43 -20.80 6.19
C ALA A 120 -10.05 -20.38 4.76
N VAL A 121 -8.78 -20.59 4.42
CA VAL A 121 -8.43 -21.09 3.08
C VAL A 121 -7.67 -22.38 3.33
N ASN A 122 -8.22 -23.50 2.87
CA ASN A 122 -7.88 -24.91 3.16
C ASN A 122 -8.73 -25.55 4.29
N SER A 123 -10.02 -25.75 4.00
CA SER A 123 -10.73 -26.95 4.43
C SER A 123 -11.16 -27.73 3.20
#